data_AF-R2P418-F1
#
_entry.id   AF-R2P418-F1
#
_cell.length_a   1.000
_cell.length_b   1.000
_cell.length_c   1.000
_cell.angle_alpha   90.00
_cell.angle_beta   90.00
_cell.angle_gamma   90.00
#
_symmetry.space_group_name_H-M   'P 1'
#
loop_
_entity.id
_entity.type
_entity.pdbx_description
1 polymer ?
#
loop_
_entity_poly.entity_id
_entity_poly.type
_entity_poly.pdbx_seq_one_letter_code
_entity_poly.pdbx_strand_id
1 'polypeptide(L)'
;MKDEEFEELVSNGNPSVAVISPCKLKGDIKNVLQIDLGNEKYNKRYLQVAEELARRIFAKGFSEEKEIEFEKLSRIEQEAVKMIRNDSTLDNEHLKGDFVISNFLEIERIKQKRSVPPQKRLQLNDEKLRQFFQLKAQNVSIREISRTMGISRGTIYKVLQKNYVDERDVNRVIEAEKEVIKNQEN
;
A
#
# COMPACT_ATOMS: atom_id res chain seq x y z
N MET A 1 17.11 -13.69 6.80
CA MET A 1 18.38 -13.20 7.38
C MET A 1 18.64 -13.97 8.66
N LYS A 2 19.89 -14.27 9.01
CA LYS A 2 20.19 -14.93 10.30
C LYS A 2 20.02 -13.94 11.46
N ASP A 3 19.92 -14.44 12.69
CA ASP A 3 19.79 -13.59 13.87
C ASP A 3 21.02 -12.68 14.05
N GLU A 4 22.23 -13.22 13.91
CA GLU A 4 23.48 -12.46 14.01
C GLU A 4 23.55 -11.28 13.02
N GLU A 5 23.17 -11.54 11.75
CA GLU A 5 23.12 -10.52 10.70
C GLU A 5 22.04 -9.45 10.99
N PHE A 6 20.93 -9.85 11.60
CA PHE A 6 19.85 -8.94 11.97
C PHE A 6 20.24 -8.08 13.19
N GLU A 7 20.93 -8.66 14.19
CA GLU A 7 21.47 -7.94 15.35
C GLU A 7 22.48 -6.88 14.92
N GLU A 8 23.38 -7.23 14.00
CA GLU A 8 24.37 -6.31 13.47
C GLU A 8 23.70 -5.13 12.76
N LEU A 9 22.67 -5.37 11.96
CA LEU A 9 21.93 -4.31 11.27
C LEU A 9 21.17 -3.40 12.22
N VAL A 10 20.57 -3.95 13.28
CA VAL A 10 19.85 -3.18 14.31
C VAL A 10 20.82 -2.33 15.14
N SER A 11 21.96 -2.90 15.52
CA SER A 11 22.98 -2.24 16.36
C SER A 11 23.65 -1.04 15.68
N ASN A 12 23.62 -1.01 14.35
CA ASN A 12 24.21 0.05 13.52
C ASN A 12 23.26 1.25 13.27
N GLY A 13 22.09 1.30 13.91
CA GLY A 13 21.14 2.41 13.83
C GLY A 13 21.37 3.51 14.88
N ASN A 14 20.57 4.59 14.85
CA ASN A 14 20.75 5.66 15.84
C ASN A 14 20.31 5.25 17.25
N PRO A 15 21.12 5.56 18.28
CA PRO A 15 20.89 5.15 19.68
C PRO A 15 19.82 5.97 20.42
N SER A 16 19.02 6.79 19.72
CA SER A 16 18.01 7.64 20.34
C SER A 16 16.95 6.81 21.10
N VAL A 17 16.40 7.34 22.19
CA VAL A 17 15.37 6.63 22.98
C VAL A 17 13.99 7.07 22.49
N ALA A 18 13.50 6.46 21.42
CA ALA A 18 12.12 6.67 20.98
C ALA A 18 11.14 6.38 22.13
N VAL A 19 10.23 7.31 22.41
CA VAL A 19 9.19 7.10 23.44
C VAL A 19 8.26 6.00 22.97
N ILE A 20 8.19 4.97 23.79
CA ILE A 20 7.44 3.75 23.55
C ILE A 20 6.09 3.89 24.30
N SER A 21 4.97 4.17 23.58
CA SER A 21 3.61 4.07 24.15
C SER A 21 3.19 2.61 24.50
N PRO A 22 2.16 2.34 25.31
CA PRO A 22 1.82 0.96 25.68
C PRO A 22 1.27 0.10 24.52
N CYS A 23 0.39 0.65 23.68
CA CYS A 23 -0.19 -0.02 22.50
C CYS A 23 0.37 0.60 21.23
N LYS A 24 1.27 -0.10 20.52
CA LYS A 24 2.22 0.60 19.64
C LYS A 24 2.28 0.25 18.18
N LEU A 25 1.82 -0.91 17.79
CA LEU A 25 1.55 -1.19 16.38
C LEU A 25 0.06 -0.98 16.18
N LYS A 26 -0.42 0.24 16.46
CA LYS A 26 -1.84 0.57 16.33
C LYS A 26 -2.19 0.45 14.86
N GLY A 27 -3.05 -0.50 14.53
CA GLY A 27 -3.34 -0.88 13.17
C GLY A 27 -4.00 0.23 12.38
N ASP A 28 -3.20 0.97 11.61
CA ASP A 28 -3.63 1.60 10.36
C ASP A 28 -3.29 0.71 9.15
N ILE A 29 -3.28 -0.60 9.36
CA ILE A 29 -3.00 -1.59 8.32
C ILE A 29 -4.03 -1.56 7.17
N LYS A 30 -5.12 -0.78 7.29
CA LYS A 30 -6.10 -0.55 6.23
C LYS A 30 -5.92 0.73 5.42
N ASN A 31 -5.05 1.65 5.83
CA ASN A 31 -4.95 2.99 5.23
C ASN A 31 -3.54 3.37 4.75
N VAL A 32 -2.55 2.49 4.84
CA VAL A 32 -1.21 2.78 4.29
C VAL A 32 -1.29 2.80 2.78
N LEU A 33 -1.07 3.98 2.19
CA LEU A 33 -0.76 4.13 0.77
C LEU A 33 0.39 3.17 0.45
N GLN A 34 0.17 2.23 -0.47
CA GLN A 34 1.21 1.34 -0.92
C GLN A 34 2.28 2.19 -1.64
N ILE A 35 3.35 2.54 -0.92
CA ILE A 35 4.51 3.22 -1.48
C ILE A 35 5.47 2.13 -1.93
N ASP A 36 5.85 2.17 -3.21
CA ASP A 36 6.87 1.28 -3.76
C ASP A 36 8.25 1.71 -3.24
N LEU A 37 8.61 1.20 -2.07
CA LEU A 37 9.94 1.39 -1.46
C LEU A 37 10.98 0.41 -2.05
N GLY A 38 10.64 -0.33 -3.12
CA GLY A 38 11.44 -1.42 -3.66
C GLY A 38 12.81 -1.01 -4.18
N ASN A 39 12.95 0.22 -4.68
CA ASN A 39 14.21 0.75 -5.21
C ASN A 39 15.10 1.40 -4.13
N GLU A 40 14.53 1.91 -3.04
CA GLU A 40 15.27 2.66 -2.00
C GLU A 40 15.64 1.81 -0.78
N LYS A 41 15.08 0.61 -0.64
CA LYS A 41 15.41 -0.34 0.42
C LYS A 41 16.91 -0.67 0.51
N TYR A 42 17.64 -0.60 -0.60
CA TYR A 42 19.08 -0.85 -0.62
C TYR A 42 19.90 0.35 -0.11
N ASN A 43 19.29 1.54 -0.07
CA ASN A 43 19.95 2.78 0.33
C ASN A 43 19.72 3.12 1.81
N LYS A 44 18.61 2.64 2.40
CA LYS A 44 18.19 3.01 3.76
C LYS A 44 18.10 1.79 4.67
N ARG A 45 18.98 1.73 5.67
CA ARG A 45 19.11 0.58 6.60
C ARG A 45 17.83 0.29 7.37
N TYR A 46 17.14 1.32 7.86
CA TYR A 46 15.91 1.12 8.63
C TYR A 46 14.78 0.48 7.80
N LEU A 47 14.78 0.65 6.47
CA LEU A 47 13.85 -0.04 5.56
C LEU A 47 14.17 -1.54 5.47
N GLN A 48 15.44 -1.92 5.48
CA GLN A 48 15.88 -3.32 5.48
C GLN A 48 15.50 -4.00 6.80
N VAL A 49 15.75 -3.32 7.92
CA VAL A 49 15.36 -3.78 9.25
C VAL A 49 13.84 -3.93 9.35
N ALA A 50 13.08 -2.98 8.79
CA ALA A 50 11.62 -3.05 8.77
C ALA A 50 11.07 -4.20 7.89
N GLU A 51 11.66 -4.46 6.73
CA GLU A 51 11.26 -5.59 5.88
C GLU A 51 11.47 -6.93 6.59
N GLU A 52 12.65 -7.13 7.19
CA GLU A 52 12.95 -8.39 7.88
C GLU A 52 12.14 -8.54 9.18
N LEU A 53 11.93 -7.44 9.93
CA LEU A 53 11.03 -7.44 11.09
C LEU A 53 9.61 -7.85 10.70
N ALA A 54 9.08 -7.30 9.60
CA ALA A 54 7.76 -7.65 9.10
C ALA A 54 7.66 -9.15 8.73
N ARG A 55 8.68 -9.72 8.11
CA ARG A 55 8.74 -11.17 7.80
C ARG A 55 8.71 -12.02 9.06
N ARG A 56 9.48 -11.66 10.09
CA ARG A 56 9.55 -12.39 11.36
C ARG A 56 8.22 -12.33 12.12
N ILE A 57 7.62 -11.15 12.21
CA ILE A 57 6.30 -10.95 12.81
C ILE A 57 5.24 -11.76 12.05
N PHE A 58 5.30 -11.76 10.72
CA PHE A 58 4.38 -12.53 9.88
C PHE A 58 4.54 -14.05 10.13
N ALA A 59 5.76 -14.55 10.16
CA ALA A 59 6.05 -15.97 10.42
C ALA A 59 5.55 -16.45 11.78
N LYS A 60 5.45 -15.55 12.77
CA LYS A 60 4.89 -15.83 14.10
C LYS A 60 3.36 -15.84 14.15
N GLY A 61 2.67 -15.51 13.05
CA GLY A 61 1.21 -15.48 12.98
C GLY A 61 0.56 -14.21 13.54
N PHE A 62 1.35 -13.23 13.98
CA PHE A 62 0.84 -11.95 14.47
C PHE A 62 0.34 -11.03 13.34
N SER A 63 0.46 -11.47 12.09
CA SER A 63 0.02 -10.71 10.94
C SER A 63 -1.47 -10.48 10.89
N GLU A 64 -2.34 -11.10 11.69
CA GLU A 64 -3.78 -10.79 11.67
C GLU A 64 -4.23 -9.95 12.86
N GLU A 65 -3.34 -9.73 13.83
CA GLU A 65 -3.62 -8.89 14.98
C GLU A 65 -3.77 -7.42 14.52
N LYS A 66 -4.80 -6.74 15.06
CA LYS A 66 -4.98 -5.30 14.85
C LYS A 66 -3.91 -4.50 15.57
N GLU A 67 -3.39 -5.05 16.66
CA GLU A 67 -2.34 -4.46 17.49
C GLU A 67 -1.43 -5.59 17.95
N ILE A 68 -0.13 -5.39 17.79
CA ILE A 68 0.88 -6.33 18.29
C ILE A 68 1.52 -5.70 19.52
N GLU A 69 1.36 -6.38 20.65
CA GLU A 69 1.95 -5.96 21.92
C GLU A 69 3.47 -6.05 21.84
N PHE A 70 4.15 -5.01 22.31
CA PHE A 70 5.62 -4.92 22.25
C PHE A 70 6.30 -6.04 23.03
N GLU A 71 5.67 -6.52 24.09
CA GLU A 71 6.17 -7.61 24.95
C GLU A 71 6.13 -8.98 24.26
N LYS A 72 5.28 -9.16 23.24
CA LYS A 72 5.25 -10.38 22.42
C LYS A 72 6.44 -10.47 21.46
N LEU A 73 7.17 -9.37 21.28
CA LEU A 73 8.37 -9.32 20.45
C LEU A 73 9.59 -9.78 21.24
N SER A 74 10.47 -10.52 20.57
CA SER A 74 11.79 -10.87 21.11
C SER A 74 12.63 -9.61 21.32
N ARG A 75 13.67 -9.70 22.16
CA ARG A 75 14.54 -8.57 22.49
C ARG A 75 15.09 -7.86 21.24
N ILE A 76 15.57 -8.63 20.27
CA ILE A 76 16.11 -8.12 19.00
C ILE A 76 15.04 -7.40 18.15
N GLU A 77 13.81 -7.89 18.13
CA GLU A 77 12.69 -7.24 17.43
C GLU A 77 12.26 -5.95 18.12
N GLN A 78 12.31 -5.93 19.46
CA GLN A 78 12.09 -4.72 20.25
C GLN A 78 13.13 -3.63 19.96
N GLU A 79 14.40 -4.03 19.85
CA GLU A 79 15.50 -3.14 19.45
C GLU A 79 15.33 -2.66 18.00
N ALA A 80 14.90 -3.55 17.09
CA ALA A 80 14.57 -3.19 15.71
C ALA A 80 13.46 -2.13 15.62
N VAL A 81 12.37 -2.28 16.39
CA VAL A 81 11.29 -1.27 16.43
C VAL A 81 11.81 0.09 16.89
N LYS A 82 12.68 0.14 17.90
CA LYS A 82 13.30 1.38 18.38
C LYS A 82 14.16 2.01 17.28
N MET A 83 15.02 1.22 16.66
CA MET A 83 15.90 1.65 15.57
C MET A 83 15.10 2.24 14.41
N ILE A 84 14.07 1.53 13.94
CA ILE A 84 13.22 1.97 12.83
C ILE A 84 12.59 3.33 13.16
N ARG A 85 12.07 3.50 14.37
CA ARG A 85 11.43 4.75 14.79
C ARG A 85 12.40 5.93 14.83
N ASN A 86 13.59 5.72 15.36
CA ASN A 86 14.61 6.77 15.40
C ASN A 86 15.01 7.19 14.00
N ASP A 87 15.42 6.23 13.18
CA ASP A 87 16.04 6.50 11.88
C ASP A 87 15.02 7.02 10.87
N SER A 88 13.80 6.49 10.86
CA SER A 88 12.74 6.99 9.98
C SER A 88 12.21 8.37 10.37
N THR A 89 12.40 8.81 11.62
CA THR A 89 12.01 10.17 12.03
C THR A 89 12.92 11.22 11.38
N LEU A 90 14.19 10.87 11.18
CA LEU A 90 15.19 11.68 10.48
C LEU A 90 14.99 11.68 8.95
N ASP A 91 14.19 10.75 8.43
CA ASP A 91 13.87 10.67 7.01
C ASP A 91 12.77 11.69 6.63
N ASN A 92 13.01 12.44 5.55
CA ASN A 92 12.08 13.44 5.03
C ASN A 92 11.33 12.97 3.77
N GLU A 93 11.71 11.83 3.21
CA GLU A 93 11.24 11.32 1.92
C GLU A 93 10.16 10.24 2.09
N HIS A 94 10.14 9.52 3.21
CA HIS A 94 9.30 8.32 3.38
C HIS A 94 8.42 8.31 4.63
N LEU A 95 7.72 7.18 4.82
CA LEU A 95 6.95 6.87 6.02
C LEU A 95 7.82 6.96 7.28
N LYS A 96 7.21 7.38 8.39
CA LYS A 96 7.86 7.56 9.69
C LYS A 96 7.38 6.55 10.72
N GLY A 97 8.26 6.13 11.61
CA GLY A 97 7.96 5.25 12.73
C GLY A 97 7.24 3.97 12.33
N ASP A 98 6.10 3.73 12.96
CA ASP A 98 5.32 2.49 12.83
C ASP A 98 4.67 2.31 11.47
N PHE A 99 4.53 3.38 10.69
CA PHE A 99 4.00 3.32 9.33
C PHE A 99 4.94 2.54 8.40
N VAL A 100 6.26 2.61 8.64
CA VAL A 100 7.26 1.82 7.90
C VAL A 100 7.03 0.33 8.11
N ILE A 101 6.87 -0.07 9.37
CA ILE A 101 6.67 -1.47 9.77
C ILE A 101 5.34 -1.98 9.20
N SER A 102 4.28 -1.18 9.33
CA SER A 102 2.95 -1.53 8.84
C SER A 102 2.92 -1.69 7.32
N ASN A 103 3.65 -0.87 6.57
CA ASN A 103 3.77 -1.00 5.12
C ASN A 103 4.39 -2.35 4.72
N PHE A 104 5.50 -2.73 5.34
CA PHE A 104 6.16 -4.01 5.05
C PHE A 104 5.35 -5.22 5.54
N LEU A 105 4.62 -5.12 6.64
CA LEU A 105 3.70 -6.17 7.08
C LEU A 105 2.58 -6.40 6.07
N GLU A 106 2.04 -5.35 5.48
CA GLU A 106 1.03 -5.47 4.43
C GLU A 106 1.62 -6.07 3.15
N ILE A 107 2.85 -5.71 2.78
CA ILE A 107 3.58 -6.34 1.68
C ILE A 107 3.77 -7.85 1.92
N GLU A 108 4.18 -8.26 3.13
CA GLU A 108 4.35 -9.68 3.48
C GLU A 108 3.01 -10.43 3.50
N ARG A 109 1.94 -9.82 4.00
CA ARG A 109 0.56 -10.36 3.89
C ARG A 109 0.18 -10.61 2.44
N ILE A 110 0.45 -9.67 1.53
CA ILE A 110 0.14 -9.81 0.10
C ILE A 110 1.00 -10.91 -0.55
N LYS A 111 2.30 -10.98 -0.24
CA LYS A 111 3.22 -12.00 -0.78
C LYS A 111 2.83 -13.42 -0.34
N GLN A 112 2.44 -13.60 0.92
CA GLN A 112 2.14 -14.90 1.53
C GLN A 112 0.72 -15.37 1.26
N LYS A 113 -0.26 -14.44 1.14
CA LYS A 113 -1.58 -14.71 0.53
C LYS A 113 -1.44 -14.76 -0.99
N ARG A 114 -0.56 -15.64 -1.51
CA ARG A 114 -0.22 -15.80 -2.93
C ARG A 114 -1.47 -15.65 -3.79
N SER A 115 -1.53 -14.51 -4.49
CA SER A 115 -2.72 -13.97 -5.17
C SER A 115 -3.81 -13.42 -4.23
N VAL A 116 -3.55 -12.27 -3.60
CA VAL A 116 -4.59 -11.23 -3.68
C VAL A 116 -4.53 -10.75 -5.12
N PRO A 117 -5.50 -11.10 -6.00
CA PRO A 117 -5.53 -10.53 -7.34
C PRO A 117 -5.44 -9.01 -7.15
N PRO A 118 -4.61 -8.29 -7.93
CA PRO A 118 -4.46 -6.84 -7.77
C PRO A 118 -5.86 -6.27 -7.60
N GLN A 119 -6.14 -5.73 -6.41
CA GLN A 119 -7.50 -5.32 -6.08
C GLN A 119 -7.93 -4.43 -7.23
N LYS A 120 -8.97 -4.85 -7.95
CA LYS A 120 -9.46 -4.09 -9.08
C LYS A 120 -10.11 -2.86 -8.45
N ARG A 121 -9.30 -1.84 -8.23
CA ARG A 121 -9.66 -0.52 -7.74
C ARG A 121 -9.74 0.41 -8.93
N LEU A 122 -10.66 1.35 -8.86
CA LEU A 122 -10.83 2.33 -9.90
C LEU A 122 -9.67 3.33 -9.87
N GLN A 123 -8.87 3.33 -10.93
CA GLN A 123 -7.71 4.22 -11.07
C GLN A 123 -8.06 5.56 -11.76
N LEU A 124 -9.35 5.81 -11.99
CA LEU A 124 -9.85 7.02 -12.63
C LEU A 124 -10.63 7.86 -11.62
N ASN A 125 -10.41 9.17 -11.65
CA ASN A 125 -11.29 10.11 -10.96
C ASN A 125 -12.59 10.32 -11.76
N ASP A 126 -13.56 11.02 -11.17
CA ASP A 126 -14.90 11.19 -11.77
C ASP A 126 -14.85 11.98 -13.07
N GLU A 127 -13.94 12.95 -13.18
CA GLU A 127 -13.72 13.71 -14.41
C GLU A 127 -13.24 12.82 -15.57
N LYS A 128 -12.24 11.97 -15.32
CA LYS A 128 -11.76 11.01 -16.32
C LYS A 128 -12.81 9.95 -16.65
N LEU A 129 -13.64 9.53 -15.69
CA LEU A 129 -14.77 8.64 -15.96
C LEU A 129 -15.77 9.28 -16.92
N ARG A 130 -16.15 10.54 -16.68
CA ARG A 130 -17.03 11.29 -17.58
C ARG A 130 -16.42 11.42 -18.97
N GLN A 131 -15.15 11.83 -19.05
CA GLN A 131 -14.43 11.94 -20.32
C GLN A 131 -14.38 10.59 -21.07
N PHE A 132 -14.12 9.50 -20.35
CA PHE A 132 -14.15 8.14 -20.90
C PHE A 132 -15.50 7.81 -21.53
N PHE A 133 -16.60 8.03 -20.79
CA PHE A 133 -17.94 7.73 -21.27
C PHE A 133 -18.40 8.66 -22.39
N GLN A 134 -17.97 9.93 -22.41
CA GLN A 134 -18.19 10.85 -23.54
C GLN A 134 -17.52 10.34 -24.82
N LEU A 135 -16.24 9.97 -24.75
CA LEU A 135 -15.51 9.43 -25.90
C LEU A 135 -16.12 8.11 -26.38
N LYS A 136 -16.55 7.25 -25.46
CA LYS A 136 -17.27 6.01 -25.78
C LYS A 136 -18.58 6.29 -26.51
N ALA A 137 -19.35 7.27 -26.04
CA ALA A 137 -20.62 7.64 -26.66
C ALA A 137 -20.45 8.29 -28.05
N GLN A 138 -19.28 8.87 -28.32
CA GLN A 138 -18.85 9.32 -29.66
C GLN A 138 -18.33 8.18 -30.56
N ASN A 139 -18.45 6.91 -30.14
CA ASN A 139 -17.95 5.72 -30.83
C ASN A 139 -16.43 5.73 -31.07
N VAL A 140 -15.66 6.45 -30.24
CA VAL A 140 -14.18 6.44 -30.32
C VAL A 140 -13.67 5.04 -29.95
N SER A 141 -12.74 4.51 -30.75
CA SER A 141 -12.20 3.16 -30.51
C SER A 141 -11.46 3.06 -29.18
N ILE A 142 -11.47 1.88 -28.53
CA ILE A 142 -10.73 1.65 -27.27
C ILE A 142 -9.25 2.00 -27.39
N ARG A 143 -8.63 1.71 -28.55
CA ARG A 143 -7.23 2.04 -28.83
C ARG A 143 -7.00 3.54 -28.80
N GLU A 144 -7.92 4.31 -29.36
CA GLU A 144 -7.84 5.76 -29.44
C GLU A 144 -8.17 6.41 -28.10
N ILE A 145 -9.17 5.93 -27.37
CA ILE A 145 -9.45 6.34 -25.99
C ILE A 145 -8.20 6.13 -25.10
N SER A 146 -7.55 4.96 -25.21
CA SER A 146 -6.32 4.65 -24.48
C SER A 146 -5.22 5.67 -24.76
N ARG A 147 -5.03 6.03 -26.05
CA ARG A 147 -4.05 7.03 -26.47
C ARG A 147 -4.40 8.43 -25.96
N THR A 148 -5.64 8.86 -26.14
CA THR A 148 -6.11 10.21 -25.78
C THR A 148 -6.07 10.45 -24.27
N MET A 149 -6.44 9.45 -23.48
CA MET A 149 -6.49 9.58 -22.02
C MET A 149 -5.18 9.20 -21.32
N GLY A 150 -4.20 8.64 -22.05
CA GLY A 150 -2.95 8.16 -21.48
C GLY A 150 -3.14 6.99 -20.51
N ILE A 151 -4.16 6.16 -20.71
CA ILE A 151 -4.50 5.03 -19.82
C ILE A 151 -4.33 3.71 -20.55
N SER A 152 -3.93 2.66 -19.82
CA SER A 152 -3.77 1.33 -20.41
C SER A 152 -5.10 0.78 -20.92
N ARG A 153 -5.06 0.00 -22.01
CA ARG A 153 -6.26 -0.72 -22.50
C ARG A 153 -6.84 -1.64 -21.42
N GLY A 154 -6.00 -2.22 -20.56
CA GLY A 154 -6.44 -3.04 -19.42
C GLY A 154 -7.29 -2.25 -18.43
N THR A 155 -6.92 -0.99 -18.15
CA THR A 155 -7.72 -0.09 -17.30
C THR A 155 -9.07 0.22 -17.94
N ILE A 156 -9.10 0.47 -19.27
CA ILE A 156 -10.36 0.69 -20.00
C ILE A 156 -11.29 -0.51 -19.90
N TYR A 157 -10.79 -1.72 -20.14
CA TYR A 157 -11.61 -2.93 -20.04
C TYR A 157 -12.16 -3.15 -18.63
N LYS A 158 -11.39 -2.81 -17.58
CA LYS A 158 -11.89 -2.86 -16.20
C LYS A 158 -13.06 -1.91 -15.97
N VAL A 159 -13.00 -0.68 -16.50
CA VAL A 159 -14.09 0.31 -16.43
C VAL A 159 -15.33 -0.21 -17.15
N LEU A 160 -15.18 -0.69 -18.39
CA LEU A 160 -16.29 -1.21 -19.19
C LEU A 160 -16.99 -2.39 -18.53
N GLN A 161 -16.21 -3.32 -17.98
CA GLN A 161 -16.72 -4.50 -17.30
C GLN A 161 -17.23 -4.21 -15.88
N LYS A 162 -17.05 -2.99 -15.37
CA LYS A 162 -17.37 -2.59 -13.99
C LYS A 162 -16.77 -3.57 -12.97
N ASN A 163 -15.60 -4.09 -13.29
CA ASN A 163 -15.02 -5.25 -12.61
C ASN A 163 -14.17 -4.78 -11.45
N TYR A 164 -14.81 -4.24 -10.41
CA TYR A 164 -14.16 -3.68 -9.22
C TYR A 164 -14.54 -4.46 -7.96
N VAL A 165 -13.67 -4.43 -6.96
CA VAL A 165 -13.90 -5.14 -5.68
C VAL A 165 -14.76 -4.31 -4.73
N ASP A 166 -14.64 -2.97 -4.77
CA ASP A 166 -15.43 -2.05 -3.95
C ASP A 166 -16.73 -1.67 -4.68
N GLU A 167 -17.88 -1.88 -4.04
CA GLU A 167 -19.19 -1.49 -4.59
C GLU A 167 -19.29 0.02 -4.85
N ARG A 168 -18.58 0.85 -4.10
CA ARG A 168 -18.54 2.30 -4.32
C ARG A 168 -17.89 2.65 -5.66
N ASP A 169 -16.84 1.94 -6.05
CA ASP A 169 -16.18 2.13 -7.35
C ASP A 169 -17.11 1.70 -8.49
N VAL A 170 -17.86 0.61 -8.31
CA VAL A 170 -18.88 0.17 -9.27
C VAL A 170 -19.96 1.26 -9.43
N ASN A 171 -20.46 1.80 -8.32
CA ASN A 171 -21.49 2.84 -8.33
C ASN A 171 -21.01 4.12 -9.04
N ARG A 172 -19.78 4.58 -8.77
CA ARG A 172 -19.20 5.76 -9.44
C ARG A 172 -19.13 5.59 -10.96
N VAL A 173 -18.76 4.40 -11.43
CA VAL A 173 -18.71 4.08 -12.87
C VAL A 173 -20.12 4.10 -13.48
N ILE A 174 -21.11 3.54 -12.77
CA ILE A 174 -22.52 3.54 -13.20
C ILE A 174 -23.07 4.96 -13.27
N GLU A 175 -22.80 5.78 -12.25
CA GLU A 175 -23.26 7.17 -12.18
C GLU A 175 -22.67 7.99 -13.31
N ALA A 176 -21.35 7.89 -13.56
CA ALA A 176 -20.72 8.58 -14.67
C ALA A 176 -21.26 8.15 -16.05
N GLU A 177 -21.57 6.86 -16.24
CA GLU A 177 -22.18 6.37 -17.48
C GLU A 177 -23.60 6.95 -17.66
N LYS A 178 -24.42 6.94 -16.59
CA LYS A 178 -25.78 7.50 -16.60
C LYS A 178 -25.79 9.01 -16.83
N GLU A 179 -24.89 9.76 -16.20
CA GLU A 179 -24.76 11.20 -16.39
C GLU A 179 -24.54 11.56 -17.86
N VAL A 180 -23.64 10.83 -18.54
CA VAL A 180 -23.36 11.08 -19.96
C VAL A 180 -24.55 10.71 -20.84
N ILE A 181 -25.21 9.57 -20.60
CA ILE A 181 -26.41 9.17 -21.37
C ILE A 181 -27.51 10.22 -21.23
N LYS A 182 -27.81 10.66 -19.99
CA LYS A 182 -28.84 11.68 -19.73
C LYS A 182 -28.53 13.02 -20.40
N ASN A 183 -27.25 13.38 -20.51
CA ASN A 183 -26.82 14.61 -21.18
C ASN A 183 -26.81 14.50 -22.72
N GLN A 184 -27.03 13.30 -23.29
CA GLN A 184 -27.22 13.11 -24.73
C GLN A 184 -28.69 13.06 -25.15
N GLU A 185 -29.60 12.80 -24.20
CA GLU A 185 -31.05 12.77 -24.42
C GLU A 185 -31.72 14.15 -24.24
N ASN A 186 -31.01 15.13 -23.68
CA ASN A 186 -31.42 16.54 -23.61
C ASN A 186 -30.73 17.35 -24.72
#